data_AF-A0A480B493-F1
#
_entry.id   AF-A0A480B493-F1
#
_cell.length_a   1.000
_cell.length_b   1.000
_cell.length_c   1.000
_cell.angle_alpha   90.00
_cell.angle_beta   90.00
_cell.angle_gamma   90.00
#
_symmetry.space_group_name_H-M   'P 1'
#
loop_
_entity.id
_entity.type
_entity.pdbx_description
1 polymer ?
#
loop_
_entity_poly.entity_id
_entity_poly.type
_entity_poly.pdbx_seq_one_letter_code
_entity_poly.pdbx_strand_id
1 'polypeptide(L)'
;MKKQFAAIFAATAVLGVTTAFAANPFSDVTPDSWAYQAVSQLAASGIVNGYPDGTFKGQNDITRYEMAQMVAKAMANQDRANAEQQAMINRLADEFSNELNNLGVRVARLEDRVGNVKVTGDMRLRYQDAEHESSKFDARARLQFNAKVNDRTDAVVRLTTGNFQFGNAEAAAKATVKFDRAYVNHKFGERVSVKAGRFGQMLGAGLAYDDAFDGVQFNAGNEKINFQAAYGYALVGVGTATTNKNSELAVVGLNGKVGKHTNVGGFYTRVNGEDLQLGGKAVKNIYGFNADANFDKVWVGGEWLKASNVEKSQAWVAGIGYGHYNMKKQGTWDVRAQYFDQKANAPILSTTWNQRDTTNAKGWVATARYALQNNVGLAAYYGFGWEKQDGTDLHDFYRADLNYKF
;
A
#
# COMPACT_ATOMS: atom_id res chain seq x y z
N MET A 1 45.80 -25.37 -1.37
CA MET A 1 44.66 -26.31 -1.29
C MET A 1 43.79 -25.96 -0.09
N LYS A 2 42.64 -25.27 -0.26
CA LYS A 2 41.52 -25.23 0.74
C LYS A 2 40.30 -24.33 0.40
N LYS A 3 40.17 -23.74 -0.81
CA LYS A 3 38.98 -22.90 -1.14
C LYS A 3 38.22 -23.27 -2.42
N GLN A 4 38.64 -24.29 -3.18
CA GLN A 4 38.00 -24.67 -4.46
C GLN A 4 36.91 -25.75 -4.33
N PHE A 5 36.67 -26.32 -3.14
CA PHE A 5 35.79 -27.49 -2.97
C PHE A 5 34.37 -27.18 -2.43
N ALA A 6 34.03 -25.92 -2.14
CA ALA A 6 32.74 -25.56 -1.57
C ALA A 6 31.58 -25.52 -2.60
N ALA A 7 31.88 -25.25 -3.87
CA ALA A 7 30.86 -25.04 -4.90
C ALA A 7 30.18 -26.33 -5.37
N ILE A 8 30.93 -27.44 -5.45
CA ILE A 8 30.39 -28.74 -5.88
C ILE A 8 29.54 -29.36 -4.75
N PHE A 9 29.99 -29.28 -3.50
CA PHE A 9 29.24 -29.81 -2.34
C PHE A 9 27.91 -29.09 -2.09
N ALA A 10 27.85 -27.78 -2.37
CA ALA A 10 26.60 -27.01 -2.29
C ALA A 10 25.53 -27.48 -3.30
N ALA A 11 25.95 -28.02 -4.45
CA ALA A 11 25.05 -28.55 -5.47
C ALA A 11 24.66 -30.02 -5.24
N THR A 12 25.47 -30.80 -4.49
CA THR A 12 25.18 -32.22 -4.19
C THR A 12 24.44 -32.50 -2.89
N ALA A 13 24.51 -31.60 -1.89
CA ALA A 13 23.76 -31.73 -0.62
C ALA A 13 22.22 -31.64 -0.81
N VAL A 14 21.80 -31.57 -2.06
CA VAL A 14 20.53 -31.08 -2.55
C VAL A 14 19.65 -32.30 -2.90
N LEU A 15 20.18 -33.35 -3.52
CA LEU A 15 19.35 -34.44 -4.08
C LEU A 15 19.29 -35.70 -3.22
N GLY A 16 18.98 -35.59 -1.93
CA GLY A 16 18.81 -36.74 -1.04
C GLY A 16 17.70 -37.71 -1.47
N VAL A 17 17.98 -38.59 -2.44
CA VAL A 17 17.21 -39.80 -2.76
C VAL A 17 18.17 -40.83 -3.36
N THR A 18 18.20 -42.02 -2.78
CA THR A 18 18.94 -43.18 -3.30
C THR A 18 18.20 -43.80 -4.49
N THR A 19 18.97 -44.29 -5.46
CA THR A 19 18.63 -45.22 -6.56
C THR A 19 18.03 -44.66 -7.87
N ALA A 20 18.92 -44.34 -8.81
CA ALA A 20 19.14 -45.06 -10.07
C ALA A 20 20.41 -44.46 -10.71
N PHE A 21 21.37 -45.28 -11.14
CA PHE A 21 22.59 -44.79 -11.78
C PHE A 21 22.24 -44.15 -13.12
N ALA A 22 22.00 -42.83 -13.14
CA ALA A 22 22.01 -42.07 -14.38
C ALA A 22 23.39 -42.24 -15.01
N ALA A 23 23.44 -42.72 -16.26
CA ALA A 23 24.70 -42.88 -16.97
C ALA A 23 25.37 -41.51 -17.09
N ASN A 24 26.57 -41.39 -16.53
CA ASN A 24 27.38 -40.19 -16.65
C ASN A 24 27.78 -39.99 -18.13
N PRO A 25 27.45 -38.86 -18.76
CA PRO A 25 27.82 -38.61 -20.14
C PRO A 25 29.28 -38.18 -20.33
N PHE A 26 30.04 -37.95 -19.25
CA PHE A 26 31.39 -37.38 -19.33
C PHE A 26 32.51 -38.42 -19.18
N SER A 27 33.44 -38.46 -20.13
CA SER A 27 34.51 -39.46 -20.19
C SER A 27 35.60 -39.29 -19.12
N ASP A 28 35.74 -38.09 -18.55
CA ASP A 28 36.75 -37.74 -17.54
C ASP A 28 36.23 -37.84 -16.10
N VAL A 29 35.00 -38.29 -15.91
CA VAL A 29 34.41 -38.52 -14.58
C VAL A 29 34.13 -40.02 -14.43
N THR A 30 35.12 -40.75 -13.93
CA THR A 30 35.04 -42.21 -13.77
C THR A 30 34.14 -42.61 -12.59
N PRO A 31 33.57 -43.83 -12.57
CA PRO A 31 32.73 -44.32 -11.46
C PRO A 31 33.38 -44.24 -10.07
N ASP A 32 34.71 -44.31 -10.00
CA ASP A 32 35.49 -44.21 -8.76
C ASP A 32 35.73 -42.76 -8.30
N SER A 33 35.32 -41.77 -9.10
CA SER A 33 35.45 -40.35 -8.77
C SER A 33 34.46 -39.95 -7.67
N TRP A 34 34.95 -39.23 -6.66
CA TRP A 34 34.10 -38.64 -5.61
C TRP A 34 33.01 -37.70 -6.17
N ALA A 35 33.23 -37.13 -7.36
CA ALA A 35 32.30 -36.24 -8.03
C ALA A 35 31.28 -36.98 -8.91
N TYR A 36 31.44 -38.30 -9.11
CA TYR A 36 30.66 -39.07 -10.09
C TYR A 36 29.16 -38.92 -9.87
N GLN A 37 28.67 -39.15 -8.64
CA GLN A 37 27.25 -39.02 -8.33
C GLN A 37 26.74 -37.59 -8.53
N ALA A 38 27.51 -36.60 -8.09
CA ALA A 38 27.15 -35.19 -8.17
C ALA A 38 26.99 -34.73 -9.62
N VAL A 39 28.02 -35.00 -10.42
CA VAL A 39 28.10 -34.59 -11.82
C VAL A 39 27.04 -35.32 -12.64
N SER A 40 26.82 -36.61 -12.39
CA SER A 40 25.80 -37.40 -13.09
C SER A 40 24.39 -36.85 -12.83
N GLN A 41 24.08 -36.46 -11.60
CA GLN A 41 22.79 -35.87 -11.24
C GLN A 41 22.60 -34.47 -11.85
N LEU A 42 23.64 -33.64 -11.82
CA LEU A 42 23.61 -32.31 -12.44
C LEU A 42 23.52 -32.39 -13.98
N ALA A 43 24.12 -33.41 -14.59
CA ALA A 43 23.98 -33.68 -16.02
C ALA A 43 22.56 -34.15 -16.37
N ALA A 44 22.02 -35.10 -15.61
CA ALA A 44 20.67 -35.63 -15.81
C ALA A 44 19.58 -34.55 -15.65
N SER A 45 19.82 -33.56 -14.79
CA SER A 45 18.93 -32.40 -14.60
C SER A 45 19.17 -31.27 -15.63
N GLY A 46 20.11 -31.44 -16.57
CA GLY A 46 20.43 -30.44 -17.59
C GLY A 46 21.10 -29.18 -17.04
N ILE A 47 21.62 -29.22 -15.81
CA ILE A 47 22.34 -28.11 -15.17
C ILE A 47 23.78 -28.04 -15.69
N VAL A 48 24.42 -29.19 -15.92
CA VAL A 48 25.77 -29.32 -16.47
C VAL A 48 25.71 -30.04 -17.82
N ASN A 49 26.30 -29.44 -18.86
CA ASN A 49 26.33 -30.03 -20.21
C ASN A 49 27.72 -30.52 -20.64
N GLY A 50 28.77 -30.23 -19.85
CA GLY A 50 30.15 -30.50 -20.22
C GLY A 50 30.61 -29.74 -21.47
N TYR A 51 31.71 -30.20 -22.04
CA TYR A 51 32.35 -29.63 -23.23
C TYR A 51 32.01 -30.46 -24.48
N PRO A 52 32.13 -29.88 -25.69
CA PRO A 52 31.84 -30.60 -26.94
C PRO A 52 32.68 -31.87 -27.18
N ASP A 53 33.82 -31.98 -26.50
CA ASP A 53 34.71 -33.16 -26.52
C ASP A 53 34.23 -34.31 -25.62
N GLY A 54 33.07 -34.16 -24.95
CA GLY A 54 32.51 -35.18 -24.07
C GLY A 54 33.09 -35.19 -22.66
N THR A 55 33.78 -34.13 -22.24
CA THR A 55 34.39 -34.03 -20.89
C THR A 55 33.65 -33.02 -19.99
N PHE A 56 33.79 -33.16 -18.67
CA PHE A 56 33.30 -32.22 -17.65
C PHE A 56 34.37 -31.17 -17.28
N LYS A 57 35.65 -31.56 -17.31
CA LYS A 57 36.83 -30.78 -16.90
C LYS A 57 36.74 -30.23 -15.47
N GLY A 58 36.27 -31.05 -14.53
CA GLY A 58 36.01 -30.64 -13.14
C GLY A 58 37.24 -30.21 -12.32
N GLN A 59 38.46 -30.35 -12.84
CA GLN A 59 39.70 -29.87 -12.22
C GLN A 59 40.10 -28.46 -12.68
N ASN A 60 39.42 -27.92 -13.69
CA ASN A 60 39.68 -26.57 -14.17
C ASN A 60 38.97 -25.52 -13.30
N ASP A 61 39.58 -24.34 -13.18
CA ASP A 61 38.89 -23.20 -12.59
C ASP A 61 37.68 -22.80 -13.44
N ILE A 62 36.56 -22.53 -12.78
CA ILE A 62 35.34 -22.04 -13.41
C ILE A 62 35.26 -20.51 -13.30
N THR A 63 34.86 -19.85 -14.38
CA THR A 63 34.61 -18.41 -14.36
C THR A 63 33.30 -18.09 -13.64
N ARG A 64 33.19 -16.86 -13.12
CA ARG A 64 31.92 -16.37 -12.52
C ARG A 64 30.74 -16.44 -13.51
N TYR A 65 31.01 -16.27 -14.80
CA TYR A 65 30.00 -16.34 -15.86
C TYR A 65 29.50 -17.77 -16.08
N GLU A 66 30.40 -18.75 -16.14
CA GLU A 66 30.03 -20.17 -16.23
C GLU A 66 29.26 -20.63 -14.99
N MET A 67 29.62 -20.14 -13.80
CA MET A 67 28.86 -20.38 -12.59
C MET A 67 27.45 -19.78 -12.69
N ALA A 68 27.31 -18.54 -13.17
CA ALA A 68 26.01 -17.90 -13.37
C ALA A 68 25.14 -18.67 -14.38
N GLN A 69 25.72 -19.27 -15.43
CA GLN A 69 25.01 -20.15 -16.35
C GLN A 69 24.48 -21.42 -15.66
N MET A 70 25.26 -22.01 -14.77
CA MET A 70 24.81 -23.16 -13.95
C MET A 70 23.66 -22.75 -13.01
N VAL A 71 23.77 -21.59 -12.36
CA VAL A 71 22.70 -21.03 -11.50
C VAL A 71 21.43 -20.78 -12.31
N ALA A 72 21.53 -20.18 -13.50
CA ALA A 72 20.40 -19.94 -14.39
C ALA A 72 19.65 -21.23 -14.76
N LYS A 73 20.39 -22.30 -15.07
CA LYS A 73 19.82 -23.61 -15.40
C LYS A 73 19.23 -24.31 -14.17
N ALA A 74 19.84 -24.15 -13.00
CA ALA A 74 19.27 -24.63 -11.74
C ALA A 74 17.96 -23.91 -11.40
N MET A 75 17.89 -22.59 -11.63
CA MET A 75 16.66 -21.80 -11.48
C MET A 75 15.56 -22.26 -12.45
N ALA A 76 15.90 -22.63 -13.68
CA ALA A 76 14.94 -23.17 -14.65
C ALA A 76 14.35 -24.53 -14.24
N ASN A 77 15.05 -25.28 -13.40
CA ASN A 77 14.64 -26.60 -12.90
C ASN A 77 14.21 -26.59 -11.42
N GLN A 78 14.01 -25.40 -10.82
CA GLN A 78 13.72 -25.24 -9.40
C GLN A 78 12.45 -25.98 -8.93
N ASP A 79 11.46 -26.14 -9.82
CA ASP A 79 10.20 -26.84 -9.51
C ASP A 79 10.39 -28.33 -9.21
N ARG A 80 11.54 -28.90 -9.57
CA ARG A 80 11.92 -30.29 -9.26
C ARG A 80 12.76 -30.41 -7.98
N ALA A 81 13.01 -29.30 -7.29
CA ALA A 81 13.86 -29.23 -6.11
C ALA A 81 13.03 -29.10 -4.82
N ASN A 82 13.46 -29.71 -3.73
CA ASN A 82 12.90 -29.62 -2.38
C ASN A 82 13.20 -28.24 -1.73
N ALA A 83 12.59 -27.96 -0.58
CA ALA A 83 12.66 -26.64 0.07
C ALA A 83 14.09 -26.17 0.41
N GLU A 84 14.97 -27.06 0.85
CA GLU A 84 16.36 -26.73 1.19
C GLU A 84 17.19 -26.41 -0.06
N GLN A 85 16.97 -27.19 -1.11
CA GLN A 85 17.58 -26.99 -2.43
C GLN A 85 17.18 -25.65 -3.04
N GLN A 86 15.89 -25.32 -2.96
CA GLN A 86 15.36 -24.05 -3.45
C GLN A 86 15.99 -22.87 -2.70
N ALA A 87 16.14 -22.97 -1.38
CA ALA A 87 16.79 -21.92 -0.60
C ALA A 87 18.26 -21.70 -1.01
N MET A 88 18.97 -22.77 -1.34
CA MET A 88 20.36 -22.68 -1.81
C MET A 88 20.45 -22.05 -3.21
N ILE A 89 19.59 -22.47 -4.15
CA ILE A 89 19.52 -21.89 -5.50
C ILE A 89 19.24 -20.38 -5.42
N ASN A 90 18.37 -19.95 -4.51
CA ASN A 90 18.03 -18.53 -4.34
C ASN A 90 19.22 -17.72 -3.83
N ARG A 91 19.94 -18.20 -2.80
CA ARG A 91 21.16 -17.52 -2.32
C ARG A 91 22.23 -17.39 -3.40
N LEU A 92 22.38 -18.42 -4.24
CA LEU A 92 23.30 -18.38 -5.37
C LEU A 92 22.83 -17.41 -6.45
N ALA A 93 21.52 -17.34 -6.73
CA ALA A 93 20.98 -16.36 -7.66
C ALA A 93 21.24 -14.91 -7.22
N ASP A 94 21.20 -14.64 -5.91
CA ASP A 94 21.52 -13.32 -5.36
C ASP A 94 23.01 -12.97 -5.55
N GLU A 95 23.90 -13.91 -5.22
CA GLU A 95 25.36 -13.74 -5.33
C GLU A 95 25.85 -13.51 -6.77
N PHE A 96 25.14 -14.07 -7.76
CA PHE A 96 25.45 -13.96 -9.19
C PHE A 96 24.46 -13.07 -9.95
N SER A 97 23.72 -12.20 -9.24
CA SER A 97 22.66 -11.37 -9.82
C SER A 97 23.13 -10.50 -10.99
N ASN A 98 24.32 -9.92 -10.90
CA ASN A 98 24.91 -9.09 -11.97
C ASN A 98 25.18 -9.92 -13.23
N GLU A 99 25.73 -11.12 -13.08
CA GLU A 99 26.03 -12.03 -14.19
C GLU A 99 24.74 -12.62 -14.80
N LEU A 100 23.73 -12.92 -13.98
CA LEU A 100 22.41 -13.40 -14.44
C LEU A 100 21.65 -12.34 -15.25
N ASN A 101 21.75 -11.07 -14.84
CA ASN A 101 21.19 -9.95 -15.59
C ASN A 101 21.85 -9.81 -16.97
N ASN A 102 23.17 -9.98 -17.04
CA ASN A 102 23.91 -9.96 -18.31
C ASN A 102 23.57 -11.17 -19.21
N LEU A 103 23.14 -12.28 -18.64
CA LEU A 103 22.64 -13.46 -19.35
C LEU A 103 21.19 -13.33 -19.84
N GLY A 104 20.51 -12.21 -19.57
CA GLY A 104 19.10 -12.01 -19.92
C GLY A 104 18.13 -12.88 -19.09
N VAL A 105 18.62 -13.51 -18.02
CA VAL A 105 17.82 -14.32 -17.11
C VAL A 105 17.07 -13.37 -16.20
N ARG A 106 15.78 -13.13 -16.47
CA ARG A 106 14.93 -12.29 -15.62
C ARG A 106 14.72 -12.97 -14.27
N VAL A 107 15.40 -12.46 -13.24
CA VAL A 107 15.27 -12.87 -11.82
C VAL A 107 13.95 -12.36 -11.19
N ALA A 108 12.98 -11.94 -11.99
CA ALA A 108 11.69 -11.41 -11.52
C ALA A 108 10.87 -12.39 -10.65
N ARG A 109 11.10 -13.70 -10.75
CA ARG A 109 10.45 -14.72 -9.88
C ARG A 109 11.15 -14.93 -8.52
N LEU A 110 12.36 -14.40 -8.33
CA LEU A 110 13.12 -14.43 -7.07
C LEU A 110 13.12 -13.09 -6.35
N GLU A 111 12.95 -11.97 -7.05
CA GLU A 111 12.69 -10.67 -6.43
C GLU A 111 11.43 -10.68 -5.53
N ASP A 112 10.43 -11.52 -5.84
CA ASP A 112 9.23 -11.73 -5.02
C ASP A 112 9.42 -12.71 -3.83
N ARG A 113 10.57 -13.41 -3.75
CA ARG A 113 10.86 -14.38 -2.68
C ARG A 113 12.11 -14.07 -1.85
N VAL A 114 12.94 -13.10 -2.26
CA VAL A 114 14.04 -12.55 -1.45
C VAL A 114 13.69 -11.12 -1.06
N GLY A 115 12.71 -11.03 -0.16
CA GLY A 115 12.15 -9.77 0.29
C GLY A 115 10.84 -9.96 1.01
N ASN A 116 10.78 -10.89 1.98
CA ASN A 116 9.57 -11.06 2.82
C ASN A 116 9.17 -9.77 3.52
N VAL A 117 10.02 -8.73 3.54
CA VAL A 117 9.72 -7.40 4.03
C VAL A 117 10.12 -6.35 3.00
N LYS A 118 9.16 -5.55 2.54
CA LYS A 118 9.38 -4.34 1.74
C LYS A 118 9.17 -3.09 2.58
N VAL A 119 10.18 -2.23 2.63
CA VAL A 119 10.06 -0.90 3.24
C VAL A 119 9.63 0.11 2.16
N THR A 120 8.67 0.95 2.50
CA THR A 120 8.15 2.04 1.67
C THR A 120 7.95 3.27 2.54
N GLY A 121 7.80 4.44 1.95
CA GLY A 121 7.50 5.64 2.72
C GLY A 121 6.94 6.78 1.91
N ASP A 122 6.59 7.84 2.63
CA ASP A 122 6.30 9.12 2.02
C ASP A 122 6.67 10.28 2.94
N MET A 123 6.95 11.41 2.32
CA MET A 123 7.12 12.69 2.98
C MET A 123 6.20 13.72 2.33
N ARG A 124 5.65 14.61 3.14
CA ARG A 124 4.90 15.78 2.67
C ARG A 124 5.46 17.03 3.33
N LEU A 125 5.77 18.04 2.53
CA LEU A 125 5.91 19.42 2.97
C LEU A 125 4.63 20.17 2.61
N ARG A 126 4.14 21.01 3.51
CA ARG A 126 2.87 21.70 3.32
C ARG A 126 2.96 23.14 3.79
N TYR A 127 2.61 24.05 2.90
CA TYR A 127 2.36 25.46 3.20
C TYR A 127 0.85 25.70 3.24
N GLN A 128 0.38 26.45 4.24
CA GLN A 128 -1.01 26.82 4.42
C GLN A 128 -1.08 28.30 4.76
N ASP A 129 -2.05 28.98 4.18
CA ASP A 129 -2.35 30.38 4.44
C ASP A 129 -3.86 30.59 4.40
N ALA A 130 -4.35 31.56 5.16
CA ALA A 130 -5.75 31.91 5.20
C ALA A 130 -5.88 33.41 5.44
N GLU A 131 -6.92 34.00 4.86
CA GLU A 131 -7.19 35.42 5.02
C GLU A 131 -7.28 35.77 6.51
N HIS A 132 -6.57 36.83 6.92
CA HIS A 132 -6.48 37.29 8.32
C HIS A 132 -5.89 36.29 9.34
N GLU A 133 -5.25 35.20 8.89
CA GLU A 133 -4.52 34.27 9.74
C GLU A 133 -3.01 34.29 9.43
N SER A 134 -2.21 33.72 10.33
CA SER A 134 -0.79 33.52 10.11
C SER A 134 -0.51 32.25 9.29
N SER A 135 0.33 32.39 8.27
CA SER A 135 0.76 31.26 7.45
C SER A 135 1.48 30.17 8.27
N LYS A 136 1.31 28.91 7.86
CA LYS A 136 1.89 27.74 8.52
C LYS A 136 2.67 26.92 7.51
N PHE A 137 3.88 26.52 7.89
CA PHE A 137 4.67 25.55 7.14
C PHE A 137 4.93 24.32 8.01
N ASP A 138 4.43 23.16 7.58
CA ASP A 138 4.54 21.90 8.29
C ASP A 138 5.03 20.75 7.40
N ALA A 139 5.51 19.69 8.04
CA ALA A 139 5.89 18.46 7.37
C ALA A 139 5.34 17.22 8.06
N ARG A 140 5.27 16.13 7.30
CA ARG A 140 4.97 14.77 7.77
C ARG A 140 5.91 13.78 7.09
N ALA A 141 6.48 12.86 7.86
CA ALA A 141 7.16 11.68 7.33
C ALA A 141 6.45 10.39 7.77
N ARG A 142 6.48 9.38 6.90
CA ARG A 142 5.93 8.04 7.14
C ARG A 142 6.88 6.97 6.60
N LEU A 143 7.04 5.91 7.39
CA LEU A 143 7.76 4.68 6.99
C LEU A 143 6.83 3.50 7.21
N GLN A 144 6.66 2.65 6.19
CA GLN A 144 5.79 1.48 6.20
C GLN A 144 6.59 0.24 5.84
N PHE A 145 6.55 -0.74 6.74
CA PHE A 145 7.08 -2.08 6.57
C PHE A 145 5.95 -2.99 6.12
N ASN A 146 6.12 -3.64 4.98
CA ASN A 146 5.16 -4.54 4.38
C ASN A 146 5.76 -5.93 4.37
N ALA A 147 5.29 -6.81 5.25
CA ALA A 147 5.78 -8.17 5.36
C ALA A 147 4.82 -9.15 4.67
N LYS A 148 5.32 -9.94 3.72
CA LYS A 148 4.60 -11.09 3.15
C LYS A 148 4.93 -12.31 4.01
N VAL A 149 3.98 -12.73 4.85
CA VAL A 149 4.15 -13.87 5.76
C VAL A 149 4.04 -15.18 4.98
N ASN A 150 3.10 -15.25 4.03
CA ASN A 150 2.95 -16.30 3.03
C ASN A 150 2.10 -15.78 1.85
N ASP A 151 1.75 -16.63 0.88
CA ASP A 151 0.99 -16.22 -0.31
C ASP A 151 -0.43 -15.69 -0.04
N ARG A 152 -0.95 -15.89 1.17
CA ARG A 152 -2.29 -15.45 1.57
C ARG A 152 -2.28 -14.42 2.69
N THR A 153 -1.12 -14.14 3.30
CA THR A 153 -1.05 -13.39 4.54
C THR A 153 0.00 -12.31 4.47
N ASP A 154 -0.43 -11.07 4.70
CA ASP A 154 0.40 -9.89 4.75
C ASP A 154 0.33 -9.28 6.15
N ALA A 155 1.45 -8.80 6.69
CA ALA A 155 1.52 -7.99 7.90
C ALA A 155 2.07 -6.61 7.57
N VAL A 156 1.47 -5.55 8.11
CA VAL A 156 1.86 -4.17 7.81
C VAL A 156 2.04 -3.39 9.08
N VAL A 157 3.16 -2.69 9.19
CA VAL A 157 3.43 -1.74 10.27
C VAL A 157 3.82 -0.40 9.66
N ARG A 158 3.21 0.70 10.10
CA ARG A 158 3.56 2.06 9.66
C ARG A 158 3.81 2.97 10.85
N LEU A 159 4.94 3.66 10.77
CA LEU A 159 5.35 4.75 11.64
C LEU A 159 5.01 6.09 10.97
N THR A 160 4.54 7.05 11.75
CA THR A 160 4.38 8.44 11.31
C THR A 160 4.86 9.41 12.37
N THR A 161 5.47 10.51 11.93
CA THR A 161 5.81 11.66 12.79
C THR A 161 4.61 12.48 13.24
N GLY A 162 3.42 12.23 12.67
CA GLY A 162 2.37 13.26 12.64
C GLY A 162 2.82 14.49 11.86
N ASN A 163 2.06 15.58 11.95
CA ASN A 163 2.48 16.87 11.39
C ASN A 163 3.37 17.56 12.42
N PHE A 164 4.55 18.05 12.00
CA PHE A 164 5.39 18.92 12.81
C PHE A 164 5.59 20.25 12.07
N GLN A 165 5.51 21.36 12.80
CA GLN A 165 5.55 22.70 12.23
C GLN A 165 6.98 23.28 12.29
N PHE A 166 7.43 23.89 11.20
CA PHE A 166 8.69 24.62 11.17
C PHE A 166 8.53 26.03 11.78
N GLY A 167 9.58 26.53 12.43
CA GLY A 167 9.61 27.90 12.97
C GLY A 167 8.78 28.12 14.24
N ASN A 168 8.11 27.10 14.77
CA ASN A 168 7.35 27.18 16.02
C ASN A 168 8.16 26.58 17.18
N ALA A 169 8.66 27.44 18.07
CA ALA A 169 9.49 27.06 19.22
C ALA A 169 8.73 26.24 20.29
N GLU A 170 7.40 26.37 20.37
CA GLU A 170 6.57 25.56 21.27
C GLU A 170 6.31 24.15 20.73
N ALA A 171 6.30 24.00 19.40
CA ALA A 171 6.14 22.71 18.71
C ALA A 171 7.46 21.92 18.58
N ALA A 172 8.61 22.59 18.75
CA ALA A 172 9.95 21.98 18.69
C ALA A 172 10.16 20.85 19.71
N ALA A 173 9.32 20.75 20.73
CA ALA A 173 9.44 19.77 21.81
C ALA A 173 8.70 18.43 21.58
N LYS A 174 7.89 18.24 20.52
CA LYS A 174 6.99 17.06 20.44
C LYS A 174 6.74 16.49 19.03
N ALA A 175 7.77 16.29 18.21
CA ALA A 175 7.63 15.38 17.07
C ALA A 175 7.48 13.94 17.61
N THR A 176 6.24 13.52 17.88
CA THR A 176 5.95 12.17 18.40
C THR A 176 5.85 11.19 17.24
N VAL A 177 6.75 10.21 17.22
CA VAL A 177 6.63 9.07 16.32
C VAL A 177 5.62 8.09 16.90
N LYS A 178 4.56 7.78 16.13
CA LYS A 178 3.50 6.84 16.52
C LYS A 178 3.26 5.77 15.46
N PHE A 179 2.72 4.64 15.89
CA PHE A 179 2.18 3.62 15.00
C PHE A 179 0.74 3.95 14.63
N ASP A 180 0.51 4.32 13.37
CA ASP A 180 -0.82 4.59 12.83
C ASP A 180 -1.35 3.43 11.95
N ARG A 181 -0.52 2.41 11.69
CA ARG A 181 -0.92 1.10 11.16
C ARG A 181 -0.12 -0.01 11.81
N ALA A 182 -0.80 -1.07 12.20
CA ALA A 182 -0.24 -2.32 12.70
C ALA A 182 -1.31 -3.40 12.55
N TYR A 183 -1.34 -4.08 11.40
CA TYR A 183 -2.39 -5.04 11.10
C TYR A 183 -1.87 -6.25 10.32
N VAL A 184 -2.64 -7.33 10.40
CA VAL A 184 -2.50 -8.51 9.54
C VAL A 184 -3.70 -8.58 8.62
N ASN A 185 -3.47 -8.92 7.36
CA ASN A 185 -4.49 -9.19 6.36
C ASN A 185 -4.31 -10.62 5.85
N HIS A 186 -5.36 -11.43 5.93
CA HIS A 186 -5.39 -12.80 5.42
C HIS A 186 -6.45 -12.95 4.33
N LYS A 187 -6.08 -13.60 3.22
CA LYS A 187 -6.94 -13.86 2.07
C LYS A 187 -7.43 -15.31 2.07
N PHE A 188 -8.74 -15.48 2.09
CA PHE A 188 -9.42 -16.76 1.96
C PHE A 188 -9.81 -16.97 0.49
N GLY A 189 -8.82 -17.35 -0.32
CA GLY A 189 -8.96 -17.40 -1.77
C GLY A 189 -8.85 -16.02 -2.42
N GLU A 190 -9.45 -15.84 -3.60
CA GLU A 190 -9.28 -14.63 -4.41
C GLU A 190 -10.22 -13.48 -4.02
N ARG A 191 -11.35 -13.79 -3.39
CA ARG A 191 -12.48 -12.85 -3.25
C ARG A 191 -12.78 -12.43 -1.81
N VAL A 192 -12.21 -13.12 -0.83
CA VAL A 192 -12.51 -12.90 0.58
C VAL A 192 -11.23 -12.59 1.33
N SER A 193 -11.25 -11.56 2.16
CA SER A 193 -10.14 -11.28 3.07
C SER A 193 -10.62 -10.74 4.40
N VAL A 194 -9.82 -10.99 5.44
CA VAL A 194 -10.02 -10.44 6.77
C VAL A 194 -8.77 -9.68 7.17
N LYS A 195 -8.96 -8.47 7.68
CA LYS A 195 -7.93 -7.63 8.25
C LYS A 195 -8.19 -7.44 9.74
N ALA A 196 -7.17 -7.58 10.57
CA ALA A 196 -7.27 -7.39 12.02
C ALA A 196 -6.10 -6.56 12.55
N GLY A 197 -6.37 -5.63 13.46
CA GLY A 197 -5.40 -4.72 14.06
C GLY A 197 -5.74 -3.25 13.81
N ARG A 198 -4.72 -2.40 13.75
CA ARG A 198 -4.83 -0.97 13.42
C ARG A 198 -4.63 -0.73 11.94
N PHE A 199 -5.64 -0.25 11.23
CA PHE A 199 -5.58 -0.01 9.77
C PHE A 199 -6.33 1.25 9.37
N GLY A 200 -6.15 1.72 8.13
CA GLY A 200 -6.97 2.80 7.59
C GLY A 200 -8.36 2.29 7.22
N GLN A 201 -9.40 2.91 7.78
CA GLN A 201 -10.79 2.64 7.47
C GLN A 201 -11.41 3.87 6.81
N MET A 202 -12.13 3.64 5.71
CA MET A 202 -12.78 4.68 4.93
C MET A 202 -14.26 4.35 4.82
N LEU A 203 -15.13 5.31 5.15
CA LEU A 203 -16.57 5.20 5.00
C LEU A 203 -17.01 5.89 3.71
N GLY A 204 -17.76 5.19 2.87
CA GLY A 204 -18.24 5.72 1.59
C GLY A 204 -17.11 6.17 0.67
N ALA A 205 -17.15 7.43 0.24
CA ALA A 205 -16.08 8.08 -0.53
C ALA A 205 -15.18 8.97 0.35
N GLY A 206 -15.23 8.82 1.69
CA GLY A 206 -14.30 9.43 2.63
C GLY A 206 -14.72 10.80 3.15
N LEU A 207 -15.99 11.20 2.98
CA LEU A 207 -16.52 12.43 3.59
C LEU A 207 -16.71 12.27 5.10
N ALA A 208 -17.24 11.14 5.57
CA ALA A 208 -17.51 10.91 6.99
C ALA A 208 -16.23 10.60 7.79
N TYR A 209 -15.44 9.67 7.25
CA TYR A 209 -14.30 9.07 7.93
C TYR A 209 -13.29 8.50 6.93
N ASP A 210 -12.02 8.90 7.06
CA ASP A 210 -10.86 8.28 6.41
C ASP A 210 -9.65 8.41 7.35
N ASP A 211 -9.55 7.52 8.33
CA ASP A 211 -8.47 7.55 9.32
C ASP A 211 -8.15 6.16 9.90
N ALA A 212 -7.24 6.11 10.87
CA ALA A 212 -6.88 4.90 11.60
C ALA A 212 -8.07 4.29 12.33
N PHE A 213 -8.14 2.96 12.38
CA PHE A 213 -9.23 2.21 12.97
C PHE A 213 -8.65 0.95 13.62
N ASP A 214 -9.02 0.73 14.87
CA ASP A 214 -8.60 -0.46 15.64
C ASP A 214 -9.74 -1.47 15.63
N GLY A 215 -9.57 -2.59 14.92
CA GLY A 215 -10.62 -3.59 14.89
C GLY A 215 -10.39 -4.73 13.91
N VAL A 216 -11.50 -5.25 13.41
CA VAL A 216 -11.55 -6.31 12.39
C VAL A 216 -12.38 -5.82 11.21
N GLN A 217 -11.91 -6.12 10.01
CA GLN A 217 -12.59 -5.80 8.76
C GLN A 217 -12.64 -7.03 7.87
N PHE A 218 -13.84 -7.44 7.52
CA PHE A 218 -14.13 -8.43 6.49
C PHE A 218 -14.37 -7.74 5.15
N ASN A 219 -13.82 -8.32 4.08
CA ASN A 219 -14.08 -7.90 2.71
C ASN A 219 -14.48 -9.12 1.89
N ALA A 220 -15.50 -8.95 1.04
CA ALA A 220 -15.91 -9.95 0.06
C ALA A 220 -16.25 -9.27 -1.26
N GLY A 221 -15.62 -9.67 -2.35
CA GLY A 221 -15.88 -9.03 -3.63
C GLY A 221 -14.92 -9.40 -4.74
N ASN A 222 -15.01 -8.62 -5.82
CA ASN A 222 -14.15 -8.67 -6.98
C ASN A 222 -14.00 -7.25 -7.55
N GLU A 223 -13.47 -7.12 -8.76
CA GLU A 223 -13.24 -5.83 -9.42
C GLU A 223 -14.50 -5.03 -9.77
N LYS A 224 -15.69 -5.65 -9.72
CA LYS A 224 -16.97 -5.03 -10.05
C LYS A 224 -17.79 -4.68 -8.83
N ILE A 225 -17.72 -5.48 -7.77
CA ILE A 225 -18.49 -5.27 -6.54
C ILE A 225 -17.63 -5.64 -5.34
N ASN A 226 -17.65 -4.81 -4.30
CA ASN A 226 -16.93 -5.07 -3.08
C ASN A 226 -17.82 -4.71 -1.87
N PHE A 227 -18.06 -5.74 -1.06
CA PHE A 227 -18.72 -5.64 0.22
C PHE A 227 -17.67 -5.57 1.32
N GLN A 228 -17.88 -4.65 2.26
CA GLN A 228 -17.03 -4.46 3.43
C GLN A 228 -17.90 -4.46 4.68
N ALA A 229 -17.45 -5.18 5.71
CA ALA A 229 -17.99 -5.08 7.05
C ALA A 229 -16.84 -4.90 8.04
N ALA A 230 -16.96 -3.97 8.99
CA ALA A 230 -15.93 -3.76 10.01
C ALA A 230 -16.56 -3.54 11.39
N TYR A 231 -15.84 -3.96 12.42
CA TYR A 231 -16.21 -3.73 13.82
C TYR A 231 -14.98 -3.32 14.60
N GLY A 232 -15.08 -2.26 15.38
CA GLY A 232 -13.95 -1.73 16.13
C GLY A 232 -14.10 -0.25 16.47
N TYR A 233 -12.97 0.42 16.66
CA TYR A 233 -12.91 1.76 17.20
C TYR A 233 -12.34 2.75 16.19
N ALA A 234 -13.06 3.84 15.94
CA ALA A 234 -12.54 4.97 15.17
C ALA A 234 -11.54 5.76 16.01
N LEU A 235 -10.27 5.74 15.62
CA LEU A 235 -9.20 6.52 16.24
C LEU A 235 -9.24 7.92 15.64
N VAL A 236 -10.21 8.71 16.09
CA VAL A 236 -10.35 10.05 15.56
C VAL A 236 -9.32 10.98 16.21
N GLY A 237 -8.65 11.81 15.42
CA GLY A 237 -7.92 12.98 15.91
C GLY A 237 -8.85 14.13 16.32
N VAL A 238 -9.95 13.88 17.06
CA VAL A 238 -10.83 14.97 17.50
C VAL A 238 -10.13 15.74 18.61
N GLY A 239 -9.69 16.96 18.31
CA GLY A 239 -9.12 17.89 19.29
C GLY A 239 -10.08 18.37 20.38
N THR A 240 -11.21 17.69 20.62
CA THR A 240 -12.24 18.07 21.60
C THR A 240 -13.08 16.89 22.11
N ALA A 241 -12.58 15.64 22.07
CA ALA A 241 -13.31 14.54 22.71
C ALA A 241 -13.15 14.65 24.24
N THR A 242 -14.26 14.86 24.95
CA THR A 242 -14.34 14.91 26.42
C THR A 242 -14.30 13.51 27.06
N THR A 243 -14.11 12.46 26.28
CA THR A 243 -14.09 11.07 26.74
C THR A 243 -12.75 10.41 26.45
N ASN A 244 -12.25 9.62 27.40
CA ASN A 244 -11.04 8.81 27.25
C ASN A 244 -11.25 7.57 26.35
N LYS A 245 -12.31 7.54 25.53
CA LYS A 245 -12.74 6.37 24.76
C LYS A 245 -13.00 6.75 23.29
N ASN A 246 -12.45 5.95 22.38
CA ASN A 246 -12.74 6.04 20.96
C ASN A 246 -14.16 5.53 20.68
N SER A 247 -14.83 6.09 19.67
CA SER A 247 -16.17 5.64 19.28
C SER A 247 -16.14 4.24 18.69
N GLU A 248 -16.96 3.34 19.25
CA GLU A 248 -17.13 1.98 18.74
C GLU A 248 -18.13 1.96 17.59
N LEU A 249 -17.73 1.42 16.45
CA LEU A 249 -18.47 1.43 15.20
C LEU A 249 -18.65 0.01 14.66
N ALA A 250 -19.87 -0.29 14.23
CA ALA A 250 -20.17 -1.39 13.32
C ALA A 250 -20.49 -0.82 11.94
N VAL A 251 -19.62 -1.09 10.97
CA VAL A 251 -19.65 -0.52 9.62
C VAL A 251 -20.05 -1.60 8.63
N VAL A 252 -20.94 -1.25 7.70
CA VAL A 252 -21.22 -2.02 6.50
C VAL A 252 -21.15 -1.07 5.30
N GLY A 253 -20.45 -1.49 4.26
CA GLY A 253 -20.31 -0.74 3.02
C GLY A 253 -20.44 -1.66 1.81
N LEU A 254 -21.01 -1.11 0.74
CA LEU A 254 -21.08 -1.76 -0.55
C LEU A 254 -20.71 -0.75 -1.62
N ASN A 255 -19.74 -1.08 -2.46
CA ASN A 255 -19.41 -0.30 -3.65
C ASN A 255 -19.31 -1.20 -4.87
N GLY A 256 -19.54 -0.62 -6.04
CA GLY A 256 -19.46 -1.36 -7.28
C GLY A 256 -19.53 -0.51 -8.53
N LYS A 257 -18.98 -1.07 -9.60
CA LYS A 257 -18.99 -0.50 -10.94
C LYS A 257 -20.35 -0.70 -11.59
N VAL A 258 -20.93 0.40 -12.08
CA VAL A 258 -22.12 0.40 -12.93
C VAL A 258 -21.67 0.80 -14.33
N GLY A 259 -21.65 -0.16 -15.24
CA GLY A 259 -21.05 0.04 -16.57
C GLY A 259 -19.52 0.18 -16.52
N LYS A 260 -18.95 0.90 -17.50
CA LYS A 260 -17.50 1.05 -17.66
C LYS A 260 -16.91 2.26 -16.93
N HIS A 261 -17.73 3.28 -16.69
CA HIS A 261 -17.27 4.61 -16.30
C HIS A 261 -17.70 5.02 -14.90
N THR A 262 -18.69 4.34 -14.33
CA THR A 262 -19.34 4.80 -13.10
C THR A 262 -19.11 3.80 -11.98
N ASN A 263 -18.87 4.32 -10.79
CA ASN A 263 -18.79 3.59 -9.55
C ASN A 263 -19.79 4.21 -8.57
N VAL A 264 -20.58 3.38 -7.92
CA VAL A 264 -21.57 3.79 -6.94
C VAL A 264 -21.34 3.03 -5.65
N GLY A 265 -21.66 3.65 -4.54
CA GLY A 265 -21.53 3.01 -3.25
C GLY A 265 -22.46 3.59 -2.22
N GLY A 266 -22.55 2.87 -1.11
CA GLY A 266 -23.24 3.29 0.07
C GLY A 266 -22.64 2.66 1.30
N PHE A 267 -22.84 3.30 2.43
CA PHE A 267 -22.41 2.79 3.72
C PHE A 267 -23.47 3.05 4.78
N TYR A 268 -23.44 2.19 5.79
CA TYR A 268 -24.19 2.32 7.02
C TYR A 268 -23.26 2.00 8.18
N THR A 269 -23.23 2.88 9.16
CA THR A 269 -22.43 2.73 10.37
C THR A 269 -23.33 2.89 11.57
N ARG A 270 -23.40 1.84 12.41
CA ARG A 270 -23.96 1.95 13.75
C ARG A 270 -22.87 2.42 14.70
N VAL A 271 -23.19 3.41 15.49
CA VAL A 271 -22.36 3.91 16.58
C VAL A 271 -22.85 3.27 17.86
N ASN A 272 -21.97 2.58 18.56
CA ASN A 272 -22.27 1.96 19.84
C ASN A 272 -21.80 2.88 20.97
N GLY A 273 -22.57 2.91 22.07
CA GLY A 273 -22.32 3.81 23.18
C GLY A 273 -22.77 5.24 22.93
N GLU A 274 -22.26 6.17 23.74
CA GLU A 274 -22.66 7.59 23.76
C GLU A 274 -21.47 8.54 23.61
N ASP A 275 -20.28 8.00 23.30
CA ASP A 275 -19.03 8.77 23.21
C ASP A 275 -19.01 9.73 22.02
N LEU A 276 -19.67 9.38 20.90
CA LEU A 276 -19.81 10.27 19.75
C LEU A 276 -21.07 11.13 19.89
N GLN A 277 -20.88 12.41 20.22
CA GLN A 277 -21.98 13.37 20.35
C GLN A 277 -21.89 14.47 19.30
N LEU A 278 -23.02 14.77 18.66
CA LEU A 278 -23.17 15.88 17.72
C LEU A 278 -24.40 16.69 18.09
N GLY A 279 -24.25 18.02 18.21
CA GLY A 279 -25.34 18.90 18.64
C GLY A 279 -25.92 18.53 20.01
N GLY A 280 -25.10 18.01 20.92
CA GLY A 280 -25.53 17.54 22.25
C GLY A 280 -26.34 16.23 22.26
N LYS A 281 -26.40 15.50 21.14
CA LYS A 281 -27.08 14.21 21.05
C LYS A 281 -26.08 13.10 20.71
N ALA A 282 -26.15 11.98 21.42
CA ALA A 282 -25.41 10.77 21.08
C ALA A 282 -25.83 10.28 19.68
N VAL A 283 -24.87 10.12 18.78
CA VAL A 283 -25.12 9.62 17.43
C VAL A 283 -25.42 8.12 17.50
N LYS A 284 -26.50 7.67 16.86
CA LYS A 284 -26.86 6.24 16.80
C LYS A 284 -26.40 5.58 15.51
N ASN A 285 -26.66 6.22 14.37
CA ASN A 285 -26.29 5.67 13.07
C ASN A 285 -25.93 6.79 12.11
N ILE A 286 -24.94 6.52 11.25
CA ILE A 286 -24.53 7.37 10.14
C ILE A 286 -24.70 6.55 8.87
N TYR A 287 -25.26 7.14 7.82
CA TYR A 287 -25.35 6.50 6.52
C TYR A 287 -25.09 7.50 5.42
N GLY A 288 -24.66 7.00 4.27
CA GLY A 288 -24.36 7.83 3.12
C GLY A 288 -24.29 7.04 1.84
N PHE A 289 -24.26 7.77 0.74
CA PHE A 289 -24.13 7.24 -0.61
C PHE A 289 -23.17 8.11 -1.40
N ASN A 290 -22.46 7.47 -2.31
CA ASN A 290 -21.48 8.13 -3.16
C ASN A 290 -21.63 7.62 -4.59
N ALA A 291 -21.30 8.48 -5.52
CA ALA A 291 -21.23 8.13 -6.93
C ALA A 291 -20.12 8.92 -7.58
N ASP A 292 -19.36 8.27 -8.45
CA ASP A 292 -18.38 8.93 -9.29
C ASP A 292 -18.38 8.31 -10.69
N ALA A 293 -18.12 9.15 -11.69
CA ALA A 293 -18.05 8.78 -13.08
C ALA A 293 -16.80 9.39 -13.72
N ASN A 294 -16.06 8.55 -14.46
CA ASN A 294 -14.85 8.92 -15.16
C ASN A 294 -15.05 8.68 -16.67
N PHE A 295 -15.19 9.75 -17.43
CA PHE A 295 -15.32 9.73 -18.89
C PHE A 295 -14.06 10.30 -19.52
N ASP A 296 -13.15 9.42 -19.94
CA ASP A 296 -11.81 9.79 -20.42
C ASP A 296 -11.05 10.64 -19.38
N LYS A 297 -10.90 11.95 -19.62
CA LYS A 297 -10.24 12.89 -18.70
C LYS A 297 -11.22 13.60 -17.77
N VAL A 298 -12.53 13.47 -17.95
CA VAL A 298 -13.53 14.15 -17.14
C VAL A 298 -13.94 13.26 -15.97
N TRP A 299 -13.84 13.79 -14.76
CA TRP A 299 -14.37 13.19 -13.54
C TRP A 299 -15.58 14.00 -13.07
N VAL A 300 -16.65 13.33 -12.67
CA VAL A 300 -17.76 13.93 -11.93
C VAL A 300 -18.06 13.01 -10.76
N GLY A 301 -18.22 13.54 -9.56
CA GLY A 301 -18.57 12.68 -8.44
C GLY A 301 -18.92 13.45 -7.19
N GLY A 302 -19.38 12.71 -6.19
CA GLY A 302 -19.80 13.26 -4.94
C GLY A 302 -20.20 12.21 -3.92
N GLU A 303 -20.47 12.70 -2.73
CA GLU A 303 -20.91 11.91 -1.59
C GLU A 303 -21.88 12.73 -0.76
N TRP A 304 -22.91 12.07 -0.24
CA TRP A 304 -23.85 12.62 0.71
C TRP A 304 -23.91 11.70 1.93
N LEU A 305 -24.04 12.29 3.11
CA LEU A 305 -24.18 11.55 4.37
C LEU A 305 -25.12 12.25 5.36
N LYS A 306 -25.59 11.49 6.35
CA LYS A 306 -26.43 12.01 7.45
C LYS A 306 -26.35 11.12 8.70
N ALA A 307 -26.47 11.75 9.88
CA ALA A 307 -26.75 11.03 11.13
C ALA A 307 -28.27 10.85 11.32
N SER A 308 -28.71 9.61 11.57
CA SER A 308 -30.13 9.22 11.61
C SER A 308 -30.97 9.97 12.67
N ASN A 309 -30.37 10.28 13.82
CA ASN A 309 -31.06 10.78 15.01
C ASN A 309 -30.59 12.17 15.47
N VAL A 310 -29.80 12.85 14.64
CA VAL A 310 -29.27 14.20 14.94
C VAL A 310 -29.81 15.18 13.90
N GLU A 311 -30.35 16.29 14.38
CA GLU A 311 -30.87 17.36 13.52
C GLU A 311 -29.73 18.14 12.86
N LYS A 312 -29.98 18.72 11.68
CA LYS A 312 -28.97 19.50 10.93
C LYS A 312 -27.64 18.75 10.78
N SER A 313 -27.72 17.45 10.45
CA SER A 313 -26.56 16.54 10.37
C SER A 313 -26.20 16.09 8.95
N GLN A 314 -26.78 16.72 7.94
CA GLN A 314 -26.48 16.40 6.55
C GLN A 314 -25.17 17.07 6.14
N ALA A 315 -24.37 16.35 5.36
CA ALA A 315 -23.29 16.93 4.60
C ALA A 315 -23.19 16.28 3.23
N TRP A 316 -22.76 17.05 2.25
CA TRP A 316 -22.45 16.52 0.93
C TRP A 316 -21.34 17.30 0.25
N VAL A 317 -20.70 16.61 -0.69
CA VAL A 317 -19.72 17.15 -1.62
C VAL A 317 -20.13 16.72 -3.02
N ALA A 318 -20.01 17.64 -3.98
CA ALA A 318 -20.07 17.31 -5.40
C ALA A 318 -18.98 18.06 -6.13
N GLY A 319 -18.45 17.47 -7.20
CA GLY A 319 -17.38 18.10 -7.96
C GLY A 319 -17.24 17.59 -9.37
N ILE A 320 -16.50 18.37 -10.13
CA ILE A 320 -16.07 18.06 -11.49
C ILE A 320 -14.55 18.22 -11.57
N GLY A 321 -13.92 17.41 -12.41
CA GLY A 321 -12.49 17.45 -12.62
C GLY A 321 -12.13 17.14 -14.06
N TYR A 322 -10.95 17.61 -14.47
CA TYR A 322 -10.36 17.32 -15.75
C TYR A 322 -8.89 16.94 -15.62
N GLY A 323 -8.48 15.88 -16.31
CA GLY A 323 -7.14 15.34 -16.29
C GLY A 323 -7.06 13.99 -15.56
N HIS A 324 -5.85 13.44 -15.48
CA HIS A 324 -5.59 12.15 -14.89
C HIS A 324 -4.25 12.19 -14.13
N TYR A 325 -4.28 12.79 -12.94
CA TYR A 325 -3.10 12.86 -12.08
C TYR A 325 -2.72 11.48 -11.54
N ASN A 326 -1.48 11.08 -11.76
CA ASN A 326 -0.89 9.88 -11.19
C ASN A 326 0.57 10.17 -10.81
N MET A 327 0.83 10.38 -9.52
CA MET A 327 2.17 10.74 -9.03
C MET A 327 3.27 9.75 -9.41
N LYS A 328 2.94 8.48 -9.73
CA LYS A 328 3.95 7.50 -10.19
C LYS A 328 4.48 7.78 -11.60
N LYS A 329 3.78 8.64 -12.36
CA LYS A 329 4.08 8.96 -13.75
C LYS A 329 4.26 10.46 -13.89
N GLN A 330 5.50 10.87 -14.14
CA GLN A 330 5.87 12.24 -14.45
C GLN A 330 4.98 12.86 -15.54
N GLY A 331 4.69 14.15 -15.40
CA GLY A 331 3.95 14.96 -16.38
C GLY A 331 2.43 14.76 -16.34
N THR A 332 1.93 13.87 -15.48
CA THR A 332 0.49 13.71 -15.27
C THR A 332 -0.06 14.81 -14.38
N TRP A 333 -1.31 15.22 -14.62
CA TRP A 333 -1.94 16.33 -13.92
C TRP A 333 -3.46 16.20 -13.93
N ASP A 334 -4.10 16.88 -12.98
CA ASP A 334 -5.54 17.13 -13.01
C ASP A 334 -5.89 18.44 -12.30
N VAL A 335 -7.07 18.96 -12.62
CA VAL A 335 -7.72 20.07 -11.93
C VAL A 335 -9.11 19.64 -11.50
N ARG A 336 -9.57 20.15 -10.36
CA ARG A 336 -10.91 19.86 -9.82
C ARG A 336 -11.53 21.11 -9.21
N ALA A 337 -12.85 21.21 -9.33
CA ALA A 337 -13.66 22.16 -8.58
C ALA A 337 -14.71 21.35 -7.81
N GLN A 338 -14.81 21.62 -6.52
CA GLN A 338 -15.68 20.87 -5.62
C GLN A 338 -16.45 21.83 -4.74
N TYR A 339 -17.74 21.58 -4.58
CA TYR A 339 -18.59 22.31 -3.66
C TYR A 339 -18.94 21.43 -2.48
N PHE A 340 -18.90 22.02 -1.29
CA PHE A 340 -19.22 21.40 -0.02
C PHE A 340 -20.39 22.12 0.61
N ASP A 341 -21.30 21.37 1.22
CA ASP A 341 -22.33 21.90 2.10
C ASP A 341 -22.47 20.97 3.31
N GLN A 342 -22.06 21.49 4.47
CA GLN A 342 -21.86 20.73 5.70
C GLN A 342 -22.62 21.43 6.82
N LYS A 343 -23.71 20.82 7.30
CA LYS A 343 -24.53 21.41 8.35
C LYS A 343 -23.85 21.32 9.72
N ALA A 344 -24.36 22.09 10.68
CA ALA A 344 -23.75 22.26 12.00
C ALA A 344 -23.43 20.96 12.76
N ASN A 345 -24.21 19.89 12.55
CA ASN A 345 -24.02 18.62 13.23
C ASN A 345 -23.67 17.49 12.25
N ALA A 346 -23.04 17.82 11.11
CA ALA A 346 -22.61 16.82 10.14
C ALA A 346 -21.61 15.82 10.78
N PRO A 347 -21.77 14.51 10.59
CA PRO A 347 -20.89 13.50 11.17
C PRO A 347 -19.61 13.33 10.35
N ILE A 348 -18.85 14.42 10.21
CA ILE A 348 -17.52 14.44 9.57
C ILE A 348 -16.48 14.43 10.68
N LEU A 349 -15.80 13.29 10.83
CA LEU A 349 -14.84 13.06 11.90
C LEU A 349 -13.39 13.21 11.40
N SER A 350 -13.13 12.72 10.19
CA SER A 350 -11.85 12.85 9.46
C SER A 350 -12.16 12.65 7.98
N THR A 351 -11.67 13.50 7.10
CA THR A 351 -12.12 13.53 5.70
C THR A 351 -10.98 13.54 4.71
N THR A 352 -11.16 12.81 3.61
CA THR A 352 -10.20 12.71 2.51
C THR A 352 -10.22 13.93 1.57
N TRP A 353 -11.29 14.72 1.63
CA TRP A 353 -11.63 15.73 0.62
C TRP A 353 -10.91 17.09 0.78
N ASN A 354 -10.05 17.24 1.79
CA ASN A 354 -9.15 18.38 2.01
C ASN A 354 -9.82 19.77 2.18
N GLN A 355 -11.12 19.85 2.43
CA GLN A 355 -11.75 21.09 2.88
C GLN A 355 -11.22 21.50 4.27
N ARG A 356 -11.06 22.81 4.50
CA ARG A 356 -10.59 23.34 5.78
C ARG A 356 -11.72 23.33 6.82
N ASP A 357 -12.87 23.88 6.45
CA ASP A 357 -14.02 24.04 7.33
C ASP A 357 -14.99 22.86 7.15
N THR A 358 -15.17 22.07 8.21
CA THR A 358 -16.00 20.84 8.17
C THR A 358 -17.32 20.96 8.93
N THR A 359 -17.54 22.06 9.65
CA THR A 359 -18.66 22.23 10.58
C THR A 359 -19.40 23.52 10.30
N ASN A 360 -20.71 23.41 10.06
CA ASN A 360 -21.59 24.55 9.77
C ASN A 360 -21.06 25.45 8.63
N ALA A 361 -20.56 24.86 7.57
CA ALA A 361 -19.84 25.56 6.51
C ALA A 361 -20.22 25.02 5.13
N LYS A 362 -20.27 25.92 4.15
CA LYS A 362 -20.45 25.60 2.73
C LYS A 362 -19.54 26.49 1.89
N GLY A 363 -19.05 25.98 0.77
CA GLY A 363 -18.09 26.70 -0.06
C GLY A 363 -17.41 25.83 -1.09
N TRP A 364 -16.48 26.43 -1.83
CA TRP A 364 -15.77 25.78 -2.93
C TRP A 364 -14.33 25.46 -2.59
N VAL A 365 -13.81 24.38 -3.17
CA VAL A 365 -12.37 24.09 -3.23
C VAL A 365 -11.98 23.83 -4.68
N ALA A 366 -11.11 24.67 -5.22
CA ALA A 366 -10.37 24.41 -6.44
C ALA A 366 -9.06 23.68 -6.10
N THR A 367 -8.74 22.63 -6.86
CA THR A 367 -7.52 21.84 -6.68
C THR A 367 -6.79 21.71 -8.02
N ALA A 368 -5.47 21.88 -8.03
CA ALA A 368 -4.62 21.57 -9.16
C ALA A 368 -3.47 20.66 -8.71
N ARG A 369 -3.20 19.58 -9.43
CA ARG A 369 -2.13 18.63 -9.10
C ARG A 369 -1.27 18.34 -10.32
N TYR A 370 0.04 18.20 -10.09
CA TYR A 370 1.03 17.94 -11.12
C TYR A 370 2.13 17.01 -10.62
N ALA A 371 2.45 15.97 -11.39
CA ALA A 371 3.54 15.06 -11.10
C ALA A 371 4.84 15.62 -11.68
N LEU A 372 5.63 16.29 -10.83
CA LEU A 372 6.91 16.92 -11.21
C LEU A 372 7.92 15.89 -11.73
N GLN A 373 7.99 14.74 -11.05
CA GLN A 373 8.79 13.58 -11.41
C GLN A 373 8.06 12.30 -10.97
N ASN A 374 8.60 11.14 -11.33
CA ASN A 374 8.08 9.88 -10.80
C ASN A 374 8.17 9.89 -9.27
N ASN A 375 7.02 9.69 -8.62
CA ASN A 375 6.82 9.71 -7.18
C ASN A 375 7.05 11.08 -6.49
N VAL A 376 7.12 12.18 -7.26
CA VAL A 376 7.19 13.55 -6.73
C VAL A 376 6.02 14.36 -7.28
N GLY A 377 5.15 14.83 -6.40
CA GLY A 377 3.90 15.50 -6.78
C GLY A 377 3.69 16.82 -6.05
N LEU A 378 3.27 17.83 -6.80
CA LEU A 378 2.82 19.11 -6.28
C LEU A 378 1.29 19.17 -6.34
N ALA A 379 0.67 19.67 -5.27
CA ALA A 379 -0.77 19.94 -5.23
C ALA A 379 -1.01 21.34 -4.66
N ALA A 380 -1.86 22.12 -5.31
CA ALA A 380 -2.33 23.41 -4.84
C ALA A 380 -3.84 23.36 -4.62
N TYR A 381 -4.30 23.99 -3.55
CA TYR A 381 -5.70 24.08 -3.16
C TYR A 381 -6.04 25.54 -2.88
N TYR A 382 -7.20 25.97 -3.36
CA TYR A 382 -7.78 27.27 -3.05
C TYR A 382 -9.23 27.07 -2.63
N GLY A 383 -9.51 27.39 -1.37
CA GLY A 383 -10.86 27.43 -0.84
C GLY A 383 -11.42 28.83 -0.94
N PHE A 384 -12.59 28.98 -1.56
CA PHE A 384 -13.22 30.27 -1.80
C PHE A 384 -14.73 30.26 -1.65
N GLY A 385 -15.30 31.45 -1.38
CA GLY A 385 -16.74 31.61 -1.19
C GLY A 385 -17.27 30.74 -0.06
N TRP A 386 -16.48 30.61 1.00
CA TRP A 386 -16.86 29.86 2.19
C TRP A 386 -17.73 30.74 3.08
N GLU A 387 -18.84 30.19 3.53
CA GLU A 387 -19.76 30.86 4.45
C GLU A 387 -20.38 29.84 5.40
N LYS A 388 -20.88 30.33 6.53
CA LYS A 388 -21.73 29.54 7.41
C LYS A 388 -23.10 29.33 6.79
N GLN A 389 -23.85 28.40 7.36
CA GLN A 389 -25.23 28.13 6.90
C GLN A 389 -26.18 29.33 7.07
N ASP A 390 -25.84 30.31 7.91
CA ASP A 390 -26.58 31.56 8.10
C ASP A 390 -26.11 32.72 7.19
N GLY A 391 -25.14 32.48 6.31
CA GLY A 391 -24.57 33.49 5.41
C GLY A 391 -23.42 34.32 6.01
N THR A 392 -22.93 33.97 7.21
CA THR A 392 -21.72 34.61 7.75
C THR A 392 -20.50 34.15 6.94
N ASP A 393 -19.78 35.10 6.32
CA ASP A 393 -18.56 34.80 5.57
C ASP A 393 -17.50 34.10 6.43
N LEU A 394 -16.78 33.17 5.79
CA LEU A 394 -15.59 32.50 6.31
C LEU A 394 -14.41 32.86 5.41
N HIS A 395 -13.20 32.79 5.96
CA HIS A 395 -11.99 33.20 5.25
C HIS A 395 -11.69 32.31 4.05
N ASP A 396 -11.19 32.91 2.98
CA ASP A 396 -10.54 32.14 1.92
C ASP A 396 -9.26 31.47 2.45
N PHE A 397 -8.87 30.35 1.82
CA PHE A 397 -7.64 29.65 2.21
C PHE A 397 -6.86 29.09 1.03
N TYR A 398 -5.55 29.01 1.23
CA TYR A 398 -4.59 28.49 0.27
C TYR A 398 -3.79 27.38 0.91
N ARG A 399 -3.50 26.33 0.14
CA ARG A 399 -2.61 25.25 0.56
C ARG A 399 -1.78 24.78 -0.61
N ALA A 400 -0.49 24.56 -0.37
CA ALA A 400 0.40 23.90 -1.30
C ALA A 400 1.07 22.72 -0.62
N ASP A 401 1.00 21.54 -1.25
CA ASP A 401 1.67 20.33 -0.78
C ASP A 401 2.72 19.87 -1.79
N LEU A 402 3.92 19.58 -1.31
CA LEU A 402 4.94 18.84 -2.04
C LEU A 402 5.07 17.44 -1.42
N ASN A 403 4.79 16.41 -2.23
CA ASN A 403 4.71 15.03 -1.79
C ASN A 403 5.78 14.17 -2.46
N TYR A 404 6.43 13.32 -1.67
CA TYR A 404 7.42 12.33 -2.12
C TYR A 404 6.96 10.94 -1.72
N LYS A 405 7.10 9.95 -2.60
CA LYS A 405 6.94 8.53 -2.28
C LYS A 405 8.22 7.77 -2.64
N PHE A 406 8.61 6.82 -1.81
CA PHE A 406 9.79 5.98 -2.03
C PHE A 406 9.54 4.53 -1.61
#